data_AF-A0A1H2LGY0-F1
#
_entry.id   AF-A0A1H2LGY0-F1
#
_cell.length_a   1.000
_cell.length_b   1.000
_cell.length_c   1.000
_cell.angle_alpha   90.00
_cell.angle_beta   90.00
_cell.angle_gamma   90.00
#
_symmetry.space_group_name_H-M   'P 1'
#
loop_
_entity.id
_entity.type
_entity.pdbx_description
1 polymer ?
#
loop_
_entity_poly.entity_id
_entity_poly.type
_entity_poly.pdbx_seq_one_letter_code
_entity_poly.pdbx_strand_id
1 'polypeptide(L)'
;MRGQWRWVVVGVLLVLGALASSGAVWLHWRACTGPQVSTADWVYAEDPGPVLGDACLQAMDDGFSFLYPDGKGPFRPEALFGLALALLVAASWAVVLLSRTWRRSTRAAGALTLGLVLLVAVLGLQPRSGAMDRVFTPVQLVLGLSVLLTLVLVLVQDAGSARDRARAALALCGPAAVGFVAFAADYSLMVTISEADWDTPPWTGTPTVVATALAGIAVLILSGRRRRPAPAEAVTGTA
;
A
#
# COMPACT_ATOMS: atom_id res chain seq x y z
N MET A 1 -7.25 0.04 -28.65
CA MET A 1 -7.09 1.19 -27.71
C MET A 1 -7.96 1.09 -26.45
N ARG A 2 -9.18 0.52 -26.50
CA ARG A 2 -10.10 0.46 -25.33
C ARG A 2 -9.59 -0.29 -24.08
N GLY A 3 -8.55 -1.12 -24.17
CA GLY A 3 -7.97 -1.81 -23.01
C GLY A 3 -6.89 -1.03 -22.25
N GLN A 4 -6.21 -0.07 -22.90
CA GLN A 4 -5.05 0.61 -22.30
C GLN A 4 -5.44 1.68 -21.28
N TRP A 5 -6.53 2.42 -21.53
CA TRP A 5 -6.95 3.50 -20.64
C TRP A 5 -7.25 2.99 -19.21
N ARG A 6 -7.79 1.77 -19.08
CA ARG A 6 -8.12 1.17 -17.78
C ARG A 6 -6.87 1.02 -16.92
N TRP A 7 -5.76 0.56 -17.50
CA TRP A 7 -4.50 0.45 -16.78
C TRP A 7 -3.87 1.80 -16.46
N VAL A 8 -4.07 2.81 -17.31
CA VAL A 8 -3.68 4.19 -16.97
C VAL A 8 -4.44 4.66 -15.74
N VAL A 9 -5.76 4.46 -15.70
CA VAL A 9 -6.59 4.82 -14.53
C VAL A 9 -6.13 4.08 -13.27
N VAL A 10 -5.88 2.77 -13.35
CA VAL A 10 -5.34 1.98 -12.22
C VAL A 10 -4.03 2.58 -11.72
N GLY A 11 -3.08 2.86 -12.62
CA GLY A 11 -1.79 3.43 -12.27
C GLY A 11 -1.91 4.81 -11.62
N VAL A 12 -2.75 5.70 -12.17
CA VAL A 12 -3.02 7.02 -11.59
C VAL A 12 -3.64 6.91 -10.19
N LEU A 13 -4.63 6.04 -10.00
CA LEU A 13 -5.28 5.85 -8.71
C LEU A 13 -4.29 5.35 -7.64
N LEU A 14 -3.37 4.45 -8.00
CA LEU A 14 -2.32 4.00 -7.07
C LEU A 14 -1.36 5.14 -6.70
N VAL A 15 -0.93 5.96 -7.67
CA VAL A 15 -0.05 7.11 -7.37
C VAL A 15 -0.76 8.13 -6.49
N LEU A 16 -2.02 8.45 -6.77
CA LEU A 16 -2.82 9.34 -5.92
C LEU A 16 -3.02 8.74 -4.51
N GLY A 17 -3.23 7.43 -4.42
CA GLY A 17 -3.29 6.72 -3.14
C GLY A 17 -1.98 6.85 -2.36
N ALA A 18 -0.84 6.68 -3.03
CA ALA A 18 0.48 6.87 -2.42
C ALA A 18 0.70 8.32 -1.95
N LEU A 19 0.25 9.33 -2.70
CA LEU A 19 0.30 10.73 -2.28
C LEU A 19 -0.57 10.98 -1.05
N ALA A 20 -1.78 10.41 -1.00
CA ALA A 20 -2.64 10.51 0.17
C ALA A 20 -1.96 9.86 1.39
N SER A 21 -1.42 8.65 1.22
CA SER A 21 -0.65 7.95 2.26
C SER A 21 0.54 8.77 2.74
N SER A 22 1.28 9.41 1.82
CA SER A 22 2.40 10.29 2.16
C SER A 22 1.97 11.47 3.02
N GLY A 23 0.81 12.08 2.72
CA GLY A 23 0.23 13.14 3.54
C GLY A 23 -0.11 12.66 4.95
N ALA A 24 -0.65 11.45 5.07
CA ALA A 24 -0.98 10.84 6.35
C ALA A 24 0.28 10.55 7.20
N VAL A 25 1.28 9.91 6.59
CA VAL A 25 2.59 9.63 7.21
C VAL A 25 3.25 10.93 7.67
N TRP A 26 3.30 11.94 6.81
CA TRP A 26 3.91 13.23 7.14
C TRP A 26 3.18 13.92 8.30
N LEU A 27 1.85 13.99 8.27
CA LEU A 27 1.08 14.65 9.33
C LEU A 27 1.24 13.98 10.70
N HIS A 28 1.36 12.65 10.72
CA HIS A 28 1.57 11.90 11.93
C HIS A 28 2.98 12.08 12.49
N TRP A 29 4.00 11.94 11.63
CA TRP A 29 5.40 11.98 12.04
C TRP A 29 6.01 13.38 12.08
N ARG A 30 5.28 14.45 11.70
CA ARG A 30 5.80 15.82 11.73
C ARG A 30 6.30 16.25 13.12
N ALA A 31 5.77 15.69 14.20
CA ALA A 31 6.26 15.98 15.55
C ALA A 31 7.68 15.43 15.80
N CYS A 32 8.09 14.44 15.01
CA CYS A 32 9.41 13.83 15.06
C CYS A 32 10.39 14.48 14.05
N THR A 33 10.03 15.57 13.38
CA THR A 33 10.98 16.29 12.51
C THR A 33 11.90 17.18 13.33
N GLY A 34 13.22 16.92 13.30
CA GLY A 34 14.23 17.72 14.00
C GLY A 34 15.60 17.02 13.98
N PRO A 35 16.65 17.59 14.61
CA PRO A 35 17.98 16.98 14.71
C PRO A 35 18.03 15.66 15.51
N GLN A 36 16.87 15.13 15.94
CA GLN A 36 16.71 13.91 16.72
C GLN A 36 16.80 12.62 15.88
N VAL A 37 16.75 12.72 14.54
CA VAL A 37 16.71 11.54 13.63
C VAL A 37 18.09 11.15 13.10
N SER A 38 19.18 11.80 13.55
CA SER A 38 20.53 11.52 13.06
C SER A 38 21.60 11.65 14.15
N THR A 39 21.62 10.71 15.07
CA THR A 39 22.83 10.46 15.87
C THR A 39 23.15 8.98 15.81
N ALA A 40 23.42 8.49 14.60
CA ALA A 40 23.99 7.17 14.39
C ALA A 40 25.25 7.01 15.26
N ASP A 41 25.21 6.05 16.18
CA ASP A 41 26.22 5.01 16.47
C ASP A 41 27.60 5.30 17.12
N TRP A 42 27.95 6.51 17.59
CA TRP A 42 29.28 6.69 18.23
C TRP A 42 29.40 7.71 19.37
N VAL A 43 28.34 8.45 19.70
CA VAL A 43 28.39 9.50 20.75
C VAL A 43 27.55 9.17 22.00
N TYR A 44 26.69 8.16 21.96
CA TYR A 44 25.83 7.78 23.09
C TYR A 44 26.54 7.11 24.28
N ALA A 45 27.85 6.88 24.21
CA ALA A 45 28.60 6.39 25.36
C ALA A 45 28.85 7.47 26.43
N GLU A 46 28.72 8.76 26.10
CA GLU A 46 29.12 9.83 27.02
C GLU A 46 28.09 10.95 27.24
N ASP A 47 27.05 11.10 26.40
CA ASP A 47 26.00 12.10 26.62
C ASP A 47 24.62 11.56 26.23
N PRO A 48 23.60 11.60 27.10
CA PRO A 48 22.23 11.30 26.71
C PRO A 48 21.80 12.33 25.67
N GLY A 49 21.74 11.89 24.41
CA GLY A 49 21.32 12.69 23.26
C GLY A 49 19.97 13.39 23.50
N PRO A 50 19.60 14.34 22.62
CA PRO A 50 18.42 15.17 22.81
C PRO A 50 17.16 14.33 22.94
N VAL A 51 16.59 14.33 24.15
CA VAL A 51 15.34 13.64 24.53
C VAL A 51 14.27 13.89 23.45
N LEU A 52 13.69 12.81 22.89
CA LEU A 52 12.54 12.92 21.99
C LEU A 52 11.47 13.80 22.64
N GLY A 53 10.94 14.78 21.90
CA GLY A 53 9.90 15.63 22.47
C GLY A 53 8.65 14.83 22.80
N ASP A 54 7.89 15.22 23.83
CA ASP A 54 6.67 14.53 24.28
C ASP A 54 5.68 14.25 23.12
N ALA A 55 5.59 15.16 22.15
CA ALA A 55 4.72 15.00 20.99
C ALA A 55 5.19 13.87 20.03
N CYS A 56 6.50 13.62 19.93
CA CYS A 56 7.04 12.51 19.15
C CYS A 56 6.87 11.19 19.90
N LEU A 57 7.13 11.17 21.22
CA LEU A 57 6.86 10.01 22.08
C LEU A 57 5.39 9.58 21.97
N GLN A 58 4.47 10.54 22.11
CA GLN A 58 3.05 10.28 21.95
C GLN A 58 2.72 9.72 20.56
N ALA A 59 3.34 10.22 19.49
CA ALA A 59 3.13 9.69 18.15
C ALA A 59 3.62 8.24 18.01
N MET A 60 4.72 7.88 18.67
CA MET A 60 5.23 6.50 18.72
C MET A 60 4.30 5.57 19.52
N ASP A 61 3.76 6.04 20.64
CA ASP A 61 2.84 5.29 21.51
C ASP A 61 1.45 5.09 20.87
N ASP A 62 0.99 6.08 20.10
CA ASP A 62 -0.30 6.02 19.41
C ASP A 62 -0.32 4.97 18.28
N GLY A 63 0.86 4.50 17.85
CA GLY A 63 1.04 3.51 16.80
C GLY A 63 0.74 4.03 15.40
N PHE A 64 0.57 3.10 14.45
CA PHE A 64 0.47 3.40 13.02
C PHE A 64 -0.84 4.11 12.65
N SER A 65 -0.77 5.35 12.17
CA SER A 65 -1.89 6.30 12.33
C SER A 65 -2.94 6.38 11.22
N PHE A 66 -2.68 5.96 10.00
CA PHE A 66 -3.57 6.39 8.91
C PHE A 66 -4.67 5.39 8.54
N LEU A 67 -4.53 4.11 8.91
CA LEU A 67 -5.55 3.10 8.66
C LEU A 67 -5.87 2.22 9.88
N TYR A 68 -5.23 2.47 11.02
CA TYR A 68 -5.52 1.79 12.27
C TYR A 68 -6.47 2.66 13.10
N PRO A 69 -7.50 2.07 13.76
CA PRO A 69 -8.27 2.79 14.75
C PRO A 69 -7.35 3.10 15.95
N ASP A 70 -6.76 4.28 15.98
CA ASP A 70 -5.82 4.74 17.00
C ASP A 70 -6.52 5.31 18.25
N GLY A 71 -7.86 5.36 18.24
CA GLY A 71 -8.68 5.85 19.34
C GLY A 71 -8.85 7.37 19.33
N LYS A 72 -8.18 8.06 18.40
CA LYS A 72 -8.46 9.46 18.13
C LYS A 72 -9.69 9.59 17.23
N GLY A 73 -10.26 10.79 17.19
CA GLY A 73 -11.47 11.04 16.41
C GLY A 73 -11.27 10.71 14.92
N PRO A 74 -12.25 10.08 14.25
CA PRO A 74 -12.11 9.57 12.88
C PRO A 74 -11.98 10.66 11.79
N PHE A 75 -12.20 11.92 12.16
CA PHE A 75 -12.16 13.06 11.24
C PHE A 75 -10.86 13.88 11.34
N ARG A 76 -9.82 13.32 11.94
CA ARG A 76 -8.49 13.94 11.90
C ARG A 76 -7.95 13.95 10.47
N PRO A 77 -7.14 14.96 10.09
CA PRO A 77 -6.54 15.02 8.78
C PRO A 77 -5.79 13.73 8.39
N GLU A 78 -5.03 13.12 9.31
CA GLU A 78 -4.26 11.89 9.02
C GLU A 78 -5.18 10.71 8.64
N ALA A 79 -6.27 10.52 9.40
CA ALA A 79 -7.26 9.49 9.14
C ALA A 79 -8.00 9.71 7.81
N LEU A 80 -8.32 10.96 7.46
CA LEU A 80 -8.94 11.29 6.17
C LEU A 80 -8.01 10.97 4.99
N PHE A 81 -6.72 11.22 5.12
CA PHE A 81 -5.73 10.85 4.11
C PHE A 81 -5.58 9.33 3.97
N GLY A 82 -5.59 8.59 5.08
CA GLY A 82 -5.57 7.12 5.02
C GLY A 82 -6.87 6.52 4.47
N LEU A 83 -8.04 7.09 4.80
CA LEU A 83 -9.30 6.74 4.15
C LEU A 83 -9.23 6.98 2.64
N ALA A 84 -8.68 8.13 2.21
CA ALA A 84 -8.50 8.44 0.80
C ALA A 84 -7.58 7.42 0.12
N LEU A 85 -6.47 7.01 0.74
CA LEU A 85 -5.64 5.90 0.27
C LEU A 85 -6.49 4.63 0.06
N ALA A 86 -7.21 4.17 1.09
CA ALA A 86 -7.99 2.93 1.03
C ALA A 86 -9.05 2.96 -0.09
N LEU A 87 -9.75 4.08 -0.24
CA LEU A 87 -10.75 4.27 -1.31
C LEU A 87 -10.11 4.30 -2.70
N LEU A 88 -8.96 4.95 -2.86
CA LEU A 88 -8.25 5.03 -4.13
C LEU A 88 -7.69 3.66 -4.57
N VAL A 89 -7.13 2.88 -3.64
CA VAL A 89 -6.64 1.53 -3.95
C VAL A 89 -7.79 0.53 -4.14
N ALA A 90 -8.91 0.69 -3.42
CA ALA A 90 -10.13 -0.08 -3.66
C ALA A 90 -10.69 0.21 -5.06
N ALA A 91 -10.77 1.49 -5.45
CA ALA A 91 -11.21 1.90 -6.77
C ALA A 91 -10.28 1.36 -7.87
N SER A 92 -8.97 1.43 -7.67
CA SER A 92 -7.99 0.89 -8.63
C SER A 92 -8.19 -0.62 -8.82
N TRP A 93 -8.39 -1.37 -7.74
CA TRP A 93 -8.64 -2.80 -7.79
C TRP A 93 -10.01 -3.15 -8.41
N ALA A 94 -11.05 -2.38 -8.12
CA ALA A 94 -12.36 -2.53 -8.74
C ALA A 94 -12.29 -2.36 -10.27
N VAL A 95 -11.50 -1.38 -10.76
CA VAL A 95 -11.27 -1.22 -12.21
C VAL A 95 -10.63 -2.47 -12.80
N VAL A 96 -9.65 -3.09 -12.12
CA VAL A 96 -9.04 -4.35 -12.58
C VAL A 96 -10.09 -5.47 -12.66
N LEU A 97 -10.87 -5.68 -11.60
CA LEU A 97 -11.91 -6.72 -11.54
C LEU A 97 -12.98 -6.57 -12.61
N LEU A 98 -13.45 -5.35 -12.85
CA LEU A 98 -14.48 -5.05 -13.85
C LEU A 98 -13.92 -5.11 -15.28
N SER A 99 -12.61 -4.95 -15.44
CA SER A 99 -11.98 -4.91 -16.76
C SER A 99 -11.71 -6.26 -17.39
N ARG A 100 -11.75 -7.35 -16.61
CA ARG A 100 -11.24 -8.67 -17.00
C ARG A 100 -12.31 -9.75 -16.91
N THR A 101 -12.26 -10.70 -17.84
CA THR A 101 -13.03 -11.94 -17.80
C THR A 101 -12.19 -13.02 -17.10
N TRP A 102 -12.18 -13.00 -15.77
CA TRP A 102 -11.49 -14.01 -14.98
C TRP A 102 -12.34 -15.25 -14.74
N ARG A 103 -11.67 -16.36 -14.40
CA ARG A 103 -12.34 -17.54 -13.83
C ARG A 103 -13.10 -17.13 -12.57
N ARG A 104 -14.20 -17.84 -12.27
CA ARG A 104 -15.05 -17.56 -11.11
C ARG A 104 -14.26 -17.53 -9.79
N SER A 105 -13.29 -18.44 -9.63
CA SER A 105 -12.37 -18.52 -8.49
C SER A 105 -11.55 -17.23 -8.30
N THR A 106 -10.81 -16.80 -9.32
CA THR A 106 -9.97 -15.59 -9.28
C THR A 106 -10.84 -14.34 -9.06
N ARG A 107 -12.03 -14.29 -9.67
CA ARG A 107 -12.98 -13.20 -9.47
C ARG A 107 -13.52 -13.16 -8.04
N ALA A 108 -13.84 -14.30 -7.45
CA ALA A 108 -14.30 -14.38 -6.07
C ALA A 108 -13.22 -13.95 -5.07
N ALA A 109 -11.98 -14.44 -5.23
CA ALA A 109 -10.85 -14.03 -4.39
C ALA A 109 -10.55 -12.53 -4.54
N GLY A 110 -10.57 -12.02 -5.77
CA GLY A 110 -10.40 -10.60 -6.03
C GLY A 110 -11.52 -9.73 -5.45
N ALA A 111 -12.78 -10.17 -5.53
CA ALA A 111 -13.91 -9.48 -4.92
C ALA A 111 -13.87 -9.52 -3.39
N LEU A 112 -13.45 -10.64 -2.81
CA LEU A 112 -13.19 -10.76 -1.37
C LEU A 112 -12.12 -9.76 -0.93
N THR A 113 -11.01 -9.67 -1.67
CA THR A 113 -9.94 -8.70 -1.42
C THR A 113 -10.49 -7.27 -1.44
N LEU A 114 -11.31 -6.92 -2.45
CA LEU A 114 -11.96 -5.61 -2.53
C LEU A 114 -12.85 -5.34 -1.30
N GLY A 115 -13.70 -6.30 -0.94
CA GLY A 115 -14.60 -6.18 0.20
C GLY A 115 -13.85 -6.00 1.52
N LEU A 116 -12.72 -6.69 1.69
CA LEU A 116 -11.87 -6.58 2.87
C LEU A 116 -11.15 -5.22 2.95
N VAL A 117 -10.66 -4.67 1.83
CA VAL A 117 -10.10 -3.30 1.81
C VAL A 117 -11.15 -2.28 2.25
N LEU A 118 -12.38 -2.39 1.71
CA LEU A 118 -13.48 -1.50 2.08
C LEU A 118 -13.89 -1.69 3.54
N LEU A 119 -13.88 -2.93 4.04
CA LEU A 119 -14.16 -3.21 5.45
C LEU A 119 -13.09 -2.59 6.36
N VAL A 120 -11.80 -2.70 6.03
CA VAL A 120 -10.72 -2.03 6.78
C VAL A 120 -10.94 -0.52 6.78
N ALA A 121 -11.31 0.08 5.65
CA ALA A 121 -11.62 1.51 5.57
C ALA A 121 -12.78 1.91 6.50
N VAL A 122 -13.86 1.11 6.56
CA VAL A 122 -15.00 1.36 7.44
C VAL A 122 -14.63 1.19 8.91
N LEU A 123 -13.88 0.14 9.25
CA LEU A 123 -13.44 -0.12 10.62
C LEU A 123 -12.46 0.96 11.11
N GLY A 124 -11.61 1.49 10.22
CA GLY A 124 -10.71 2.60 10.52
C GLY A 124 -11.43 3.91 10.88
N LEU A 125 -12.73 4.04 10.57
CA LEU A 125 -13.57 5.18 10.99
C LEU A 125 -14.20 4.98 12.36
N GLN A 126 -14.01 3.82 12.99
CA GLN A 126 -14.58 3.53 14.29
C GLN A 126 -13.61 3.91 15.41
N PRO A 127 -14.11 4.39 16.55
CA PRO A 127 -13.26 4.61 17.72
C PRO A 127 -12.64 3.31 18.20
N ARG A 128 -11.38 3.36 18.62
CA ARG A 128 -10.66 2.22 19.17
C ARG A 128 -11.34 1.72 20.43
N SER A 129 -11.46 0.41 20.54
CA SER A 129 -11.95 -0.29 21.73
C SER A 129 -11.39 -1.70 21.75
N GLY A 130 -11.36 -2.37 22.90
CA GLY A 130 -10.91 -3.76 22.96
C GLY A 130 -11.81 -4.73 22.17
N ALA A 131 -13.03 -4.35 21.82
CA ALA A 131 -13.86 -5.09 20.87
C ALA A 131 -13.40 -4.87 19.42
N MET A 132 -13.04 -3.62 19.08
CA MET A 132 -12.50 -3.27 17.76
C MET A 132 -11.18 -3.99 17.49
N ASP A 133 -10.24 -4.00 18.44
CA ASP A 133 -8.92 -4.62 18.26
C ASP A 133 -9.02 -6.13 17.97
N ARG A 134 -10.02 -6.80 18.58
CA ARG A 134 -10.34 -8.23 18.35
C ARG A 134 -10.90 -8.53 16.96
N VAL A 135 -11.48 -7.55 16.29
CA VAL A 135 -12.06 -7.68 14.94
C VAL A 135 -11.09 -7.16 13.88
N PHE A 136 -10.46 -6.03 14.14
CA PHE A 136 -9.62 -5.31 13.19
C PHE A 136 -8.37 -6.12 12.81
N THR A 137 -7.68 -6.68 13.80
CA THR A 137 -6.48 -7.51 13.60
C THR A 137 -6.73 -8.72 12.69
N PRO A 138 -7.72 -9.60 12.96
CA PRO A 138 -7.98 -10.72 12.06
C PRO A 138 -8.48 -10.25 10.68
N VAL A 139 -9.24 -9.17 10.58
CA VAL A 139 -9.65 -8.62 9.27
C VAL A 139 -8.44 -8.21 8.44
N GLN A 140 -7.45 -7.51 9.02
CA GLN A 140 -6.23 -7.16 8.30
C GLN A 140 -5.39 -8.38 7.90
N LEU A 141 -5.33 -9.42 8.75
CA LEU A 141 -4.65 -10.67 8.42
C LEU A 141 -5.34 -11.39 7.26
N VAL A 142 -6.67 -11.52 7.33
CA VAL A 142 -7.49 -12.12 6.26
C VAL A 142 -7.35 -11.32 4.96
N LEU A 143 -7.26 -9.98 5.03
CA LEU A 143 -6.94 -9.15 3.88
C LEU A 143 -5.60 -9.54 3.27
N GLY A 144 -4.52 -9.62 4.08
CA GLY A 144 -3.20 -10.04 3.61
C GLY A 144 -3.23 -11.42 2.93
N LEU A 145 -3.89 -12.40 3.54
CA LEU A 145 -4.07 -13.74 2.97
C LEU A 145 -4.88 -13.71 1.66
N SER A 146 -5.94 -12.89 1.59
CA SER A 146 -6.77 -12.75 0.38
C SER A 146 -6.00 -12.14 -0.78
N VAL A 147 -5.10 -11.19 -0.52
CA VAL A 147 -4.20 -10.59 -1.51
C VAL A 147 -3.24 -11.64 -2.05
N LEU A 148 -2.60 -12.42 -1.18
CA LEU A 148 -1.70 -13.51 -1.56
C LEU A 148 -2.41 -14.57 -2.40
N LEU A 149 -3.60 -15.02 -1.96
CA LEU A 149 -4.42 -15.96 -2.70
C LEU A 149 -4.78 -15.41 -4.09
N THR A 150 -5.23 -14.16 -4.16
CA THR A 150 -5.57 -13.50 -5.42
C THR A 150 -4.38 -13.40 -6.34
N LEU A 151 -3.19 -13.06 -5.81
CA LEU A 151 -1.95 -13.03 -6.57
C LEU A 151 -1.62 -14.40 -7.17
N VAL A 152 -1.63 -15.46 -6.35
CA VAL A 152 -1.36 -16.83 -6.82
C VAL A 152 -2.35 -17.22 -7.91
N LEU A 153 -3.64 -16.96 -7.73
CA LEU A 153 -4.66 -17.26 -8.73
C LEU A 153 -4.47 -16.46 -10.03
N VAL A 154 -4.07 -15.19 -9.95
CA VAL A 154 -3.73 -14.38 -11.13
C VAL A 154 -2.50 -14.93 -11.85
N LEU A 155 -1.47 -15.38 -11.13
CA LEU A 155 -0.25 -15.91 -11.73
C LEU A 155 -0.47 -17.28 -12.38
N VAL A 156 -1.27 -18.15 -11.77
CA VAL A 156 -1.47 -19.53 -12.20
C VAL A 156 -2.63 -19.69 -13.19
N GLN A 157 -3.74 -18.97 -12.99
CA GLN A 157 -5.00 -19.23 -13.72
C GLN A 157 -5.31 -18.20 -14.80
N ASP A 158 -4.63 -17.05 -14.84
CA ASP A 158 -4.88 -16.04 -15.87
C ASP A 158 -4.15 -16.41 -17.18
N ALA A 159 -4.94 -16.79 -18.19
CA ALA A 159 -4.47 -17.05 -19.54
C ALA A 159 -4.07 -15.78 -20.31
N GLY A 160 -4.15 -14.61 -19.67
CA GLY A 160 -3.69 -13.34 -20.24
C GLY A 160 -2.18 -13.31 -20.53
N SER A 161 -1.76 -12.26 -21.25
CA SER A 161 -0.34 -12.07 -21.55
C SER A 161 0.48 -11.86 -20.26
N ALA A 162 1.78 -12.22 -20.28
CA ALA A 162 2.67 -12.00 -19.13
C ALA A 162 2.66 -10.54 -18.63
N ARG A 163 2.53 -9.59 -19.56
CA ARG A 163 2.40 -8.16 -19.26
C ARG A 163 1.11 -7.83 -18.52
N ASP A 164 0.00 -8.46 -18.90
CA ASP A 164 -1.28 -8.27 -18.25
C ASP A 164 -1.29 -8.89 -16.85
N ARG A 165 -0.66 -10.05 -16.66
CA ARG A 165 -0.43 -10.63 -15.33
C ARG A 165 0.43 -9.72 -14.46
N ALA A 166 1.53 -9.18 -14.99
CA ALA A 166 2.39 -8.25 -14.26
C ALA A 166 1.64 -6.98 -13.82
N ARG A 167 0.82 -6.38 -14.69
CA ARG A 167 0.00 -5.21 -14.30
C ARG A 167 -1.02 -5.54 -13.22
N ALA A 168 -1.66 -6.72 -13.28
CA ALA A 168 -2.60 -7.16 -12.24
C ALA A 168 -1.89 -7.43 -10.91
N ALA A 169 -0.71 -8.05 -10.94
CA ALA A 169 0.12 -8.27 -9.76
C ALA A 169 0.59 -6.95 -9.13
N LEU A 170 1.01 -5.98 -9.93
CA LEU A 170 1.37 -4.63 -9.46
C LEU A 170 0.15 -3.89 -8.88
N ALA A 171 -1.04 -4.07 -9.46
CA ALA A 171 -2.26 -3.47 -8.93
C ALA A 171 -2.64 -4.02 -7.55
N LEU A 172 -2.29 -5.28 -7.25
CA LEU A 172 -2.50 -5.89 -5.93
C LEU A 172 -1.64 -5.25 -4.83
N CYS A 173 -0.56 -4.52 -5.17
CA CYS A 173 0.21 -3.75 -4.20
C CYS A 173 -0.67 -2.71 -3.48
N GLY A 174 -1.71 -2.18 -4.13
CA GLY A 174 -2.65 -1.25 -3.51
C GLY A 174 -3.42 -1.87 -2.34
N PRO A 175 -4.22 -2.92 -2.55
CA PRO A 175 -4.84 -3.68 -1.46
C PRO A 175 -3.85 -4.21 -0.42
N ALA A 176 -2.65 -4.63 -0.85
CA ALA A 176 -1.60 -5.10 0.07
C ALA A 176 -1.16 -4.00 1.05
N ALA A 177 -1.05 -2.75 0.58
CA ALA A 177 -0.64 -1.58 1.37
C ALA A 177 -1.59 -1.26 2.53
N VAL A 178 -2.84 -1.77 2.50
CA VAL A 178 -3.85 -1.58 3.55
C VAL A 178 -3.86 -2.74 4.56
N GLY A 179 -3.13 -3.83 4.26
CA GLY A 179 -3.13 -5.04 5.08
C GLY A 179 -1.99 -5.11 6.11
N PHE A 180 -2.14 -6.04 7.05
CA PHE A 180 -1.18 -6.24 8.14
C PHE A 180 0.25 -6.56 7.66
N VAL A 181 0.38 -7.23 6.52
CA VAL A 181 1.69 -7.63 5.98
C VAL A 181 2.53 -6.40 5.59
N ALA A 182 1.91 -5.37 4.99
CA ALA A 182 2.61 -4.13 4.65
C ALA A 182 3.02 -3.39 5.92
N PHE A 183 2.14 -3.33 6.92
CA PHE A 183 2.46 -2.79 8.24
C PHE A 183 3.64 -3.51 8.90
N ALA A 184 3.61 -4.84 8.96
CA ALA A 184 4.68 -5.62 9.56
C ALA A 184 6.02 -5.43 8.82
N ALA A 185 6.00 -5.36 7.48
CA ALA A 185 7.19 -5.09 6.68
C ALA A 185 7.75 -3.68 6.91
N ASP A 186 6.88 -2.66 6.97
CA ASP A 186 7.28 -1.29 7.28
C ASP A 186 7.88 -1.19 8.68
N TYR A 187 7.22 -1.80 9.66
CA TYR A 187 7.70 -1.84 11.05
C TYR A 187 9.07 -2.52 11.12
N SER A 188 9.21 -3.72 10.56
CA SER A 188 10.51 -4.43 10.57
C SER A 188 11.61 -3.62 9.89
N LEU A 189 11.33 -2.97 8.77
CA LEU A 189 12.32 -2.15 8.09
C LEU A 189 12.70 -0.91 8.92
N MET A 190 11.71 -0.25 9.53
CA MET A 190 11.97 0.94 10.33
C MET A 190 12.72 0.63 11.63
N VAL A 191 12.40 -0.49 12.30
CA VAL A 191 13.15 -0.94 13.49
C VAL A 191 14.63 -1.18 13.15
N THR A 192 14.94 -1.68 11.95
CA THR A 192 16.35 -1.91 11.57
C THR A 192 17.16 -0.65 11.30
N ILE A 193 16.49 0.50 11.10
CA ILE A 193 17.17 1.76 10.75
C ILE A 193 16.97 2.87 11.80
N SER A 194 16.12 2.64 12.80
CA SER A 194 15.80 3.59 13.87
C SER A 194 16.37 3.09 15.20
N GLU A 195 17.20 3.91 15.84
CA GLU A 195 17.66 3.68 17.21
C GLU A 195 16.53 3.86 18.25
N ALA A 196 15.45 4.57 17.87
CA ALA A 196 14.23 4.67 18.65
C ALA A 196 13.32 3.48 18.32
N ASP A 197 13.38 2.43 19.13
CA ASP A 197 12.66 1.15 18.97
C ASP A 197 11.41 1.04 19.87
N TRP A 198 10.91 2.16 20.39
CA TRP A 198 9.60 2.22 21.05
C TRP A 198 8.47 1.81 20.08
N ASP A 199 7.28 1.51 20.65
CA ASP A 199 6.13 0.78 20.06
C ASP A 199 5.89 0.93 18.54
N THR A 200 6.13 2.10 17.95
CA THR A 200 6.26 2.26 16.49
C THR A 200 7.40 3.24 16.15
N PRO A 201 8.42 2.82 15.39
CA PRO A 201 9.53 3.71 15.02
C PRO A 201 9.08 4.88 14.14
N PRO A 202 9.80 6.03 14.17
CA PRO A 202 9.48 7.18 13.34
C PRO A 202 9.49 6.83 11.86
N TRP A 203 8.62 7.49 11.09
CA TRP A 203 8.49 7.32 9.63
C TRP A 203 7.98 5.96 9.15
N THR A 204 7.49 5.10 10.06
CA THR A 204 6.74 3.89 9.69
C THR A 204 5.55 4.26 8.79
N GLY A 205 5.44 3.58 7.65
CA GLY A 205 4.49 3.89 6.56
C GLY A 205 5.18 4.37 5.28
N THR A 206 6.38 4.94 5.38
CA THR A 206 7.15 5.45 4.23
C THR A 206 7.48 4.37 3.19
N PRO A 207 7.90 3.15 3.56
CA PRO A 207 8.19 2.12 2.56
C PRO A 207 6.91 1.67 1.82
N THR A 208 5.77 1.55 2.50
CA THR A 208 4.47 1.33 1.87
C THR A 208 4.11 2.43 0.88
N VAL A 209 4.33 3.71 1.23
CA VAL A 209 4.15 4.86 0.30
C VAL A 209 4.99 4.67 -0.96
N VAL A 210 6.29 4.40 -0.80
CA VAL A 210 7.23 4.25 -1.91
C VAL A 210 6.85 3.05 -2.78
N ALA A 211 6.57 1.89 -2.17
CA ALA A 211 6.18 0.68 -2.88
C ALA A 211 4.88 0.89 -3.69
N THR A 212 3.89 1.55 -3.11
CA THR A 212 2.61 1.86 -3.79
C THR A 212 2.81 2.83 -4.96
N ALA A 213 3.64 3.87 -4.77
CA ALA A 213 3.98 4.82 -5.83
C ALA A 213 4.71 4.14 -6.98
N LEU A 214 5.72 3.32 -6.68
CA LEU A 214 6.49 2.56 -7.68
C LEU A 214 5.59 1.57 -8.43
N ALA A 215 4.66 0.90 -7.75
CA ALA A 215 3.70 0.01 -8.39
C ALA A 215 2.78 0.77 -9.36
N GLY A 216 2.27 1.93 -8.94
CA GLY A 216 1.47 2.82 -9.80
C GLY A 216 2.24 3.28 -11.04
N ILE A 217 3.46 3.79 -10.86
CA ILE A 217 4.36 4.22 -11.95
C ILE A 217 4.67 3.05 -12.89
N ALA A 218 4.97 1.87 -12.36
CA ALA A 218 5.25 0.68 -13.16
C ALA A 218 4.04 0.29 -14.02
N VAL A 219 2.82 0.34 -13.49
CA VAL A 219 1.59 0.11 -14.26
C VAL A 219 1.44 1.14 -15.39
N LEU A 220 1.74 2.42 -15.15
CA LEU A 220 1.71 3.48 -16.16
C LEU A 220 2.73 3.24 -17.30
N ILE A 221 3.98 2.96 -16.94
CA ILE A 221 5.06 2.65 -17.91
C ILE A 221 4.68 1.41 -18.73
N LEU A 222 4.21 0.37 -18.05
CA LEU A 222 3.71 -0.84 -18.69
C LEU A 222 2.44 -0.58 -19.49
N SER A 223 1.77 0.56 -19.42
CA SER A 223 0.60 0.88 -20.26
C SER A 223 0.99 1.61 -21.55
N GLY A 224 2.03 2.46 -21.48
CA GLY A 224 2.50 3.30 -22.58
C GLY A 224 3.33 2.61 -23.66
N ARG A 225 4.10 1.55 -23.34
CA ARG A 225 4.95 0.87 -24.36
C ARG A 225 4.09 0.17 -25.43
N ARG A 226 3.86 0.77 -26.59
CA ARG A 226 3.23 0.07 -27.73
C ARG A 226 4.08 -1.15 -28.10
N ARG A 227 3.45 -2.27 -28.51
CA ARG A 227 4.20 -3.37 -29.14
C ARG A 227 4.83 -2.77 -30.40
N ARG A 228 6.17 -2.72 -30.46
CA ARG A 228 6.87 -2.47 -31.73
C ARG A 228 6.36 -3.55 -32.70
N PRO A 229 5.84 -3.18 -33.88
CA PRO A 229 5.56 -4.18 -34.90
C PRO A 229 6.82 -5.01 -35.09
N ALA A 230 6.70 -6.34 -35.08
CA ALA A 230 7.81 -7.17 -35.50
C ALA A 230 8.22 -6.71 -36.91
N PRO A 231 9.52 -6.55 -37.22
CA PRO A 231 9.93 -6.30 -38.59
C PRO A 231 9.31 -7.40 -39.44
N ALA A 232 8.49 -7.02 -40.41
CA ALA A 232 7.95 -7.96 -41.37
C ALA A 232 9.17 -8.65 -41.98
N GLU A 233 9.31 -9.96 -41.76
CA GLU A 233 10.23 -10.77 -42.55
C GLU A 233 9.88 -10.46 -44.00
N ALA A 234 10.79 -9.75 -44.66
CA ALA A 234 10.74 -9.56 -46.08
C ALA A 234 10.76 -10.98 -46.66
N VAL A 235 9.61 -11.43 -47.17
CA VAL A 235 9.51 -12.60 -48.02
C VAL A 235 10.33 -12.26 -49.27
N THR A 236 11.63 -12.51 -49.19
CA THR A 236 12.50 -12.56 -50.35
C THR A 236 12.09 -13.82 -51.10
N GLY A 237 11.17 -13.63 -52.05
CA GLY A 237 11.01 -14.58 -53.13
C GLY A 237 12.34 -14.69 -53.87
N THR A 238 12.96 -15.85 -53.77
CA THR A 238 13.89 -16.32 -54.80
C THR A 238 13.17 -17.42 -55.55
N ALA A 239 12.89 -17.09 -56.81
CA ALA A 239 12.36 -17.94 -57.86
C ALA A 239 13.33 -19.09 -58.20
#